data_AF-G3H6J3-F1
#
_entry.id   AF-G3H6J3-F1
#
_cell.length_a   1.000
_cell.length_b   1.000
_cell.length_c   1.000
_cell.angle_alpha   90.00
_cell.angle_beta   90.00
_cell.angle_gamma   90.00
#
_symmetry.space_group_name_H-M   'P 1'
#
loop_
_entity.id
_entity.type
_entity.pdbx_description
1 polymer ?
#
loop_
_entity_poly.entity_id
_entity_poly.type
_entity_poly.pdbx_seq_one_letter_code
_entity_poly.pdbx_strand_id
1 'polypeptide(L)'
;MLSQVVFLADEYCNYCRDILQNVRNQELEKVEELITSFWKSLQQDTVMLMSLPDVRQLFGCYDMQLFKGLEDALLPDFLEDVSIQYLKSVRLFSKRFKLWLLSALEGFPAILQISKLKEVTGFVKRLRRKTYLSNMAKEGRPFHPTRKQRAARAALWSMVQCEKPTLALALKGSSHL
;
A
#
# COMPACT_ATOMS: atom_id res chain seq x y z
N MET A 1 5.47 22.91 20.50
CA MET A 1 4.63 22.50 19.35
C MET A 1 5.44 21.80 18.25
N LEU A 2 6.43 22.44 17.61
CA LEU A 2 7.24 21.79 16.56
C LEU A 2 7.97 20.52 17.06
N SER A 3 8.57 20.55 18.26
CA SER A 3 9.24 19.37 18.86
C SER A 3 8.29 18.19 19.10
N GLN A 4 7.04 18.45 19.50
CA GLN A 4 6.03 17.42 19.74
C GLN A 4 5.52 16.80 18.43
N VAL A 5 5.39 17.60 17.37
CA VAL A 5 5.00 17.11 16.05
C VAL A 5 6.10 16.24 15.44
N VAL A 6 7.37 16.62 15.61
CA VAL A 6 8.52 15.81 15.18
C VAL A 6 8.55 14.47 15.94
N PHE A 7 8.43 14.50 17.26
CA PHE A 7 8.36 13.28 18.07
C PHE A 7 7.20 12.37 17.64
N LEU A 8 6.01 12.93 17.43
CA LEU A 8 4.86 12.18 16.93
C LEU A 8 5.09 11.59 15.54
N ALA A 9 5.79 12.32 14.65
CA ALA A 9 6.15 11.84 13.33
C ALA A 9 7.05 10.62 13.40
N ASP A 10 8.06 10.65 14.29
CA ASP A 10 9.00 9.54 14.48
C ASP A 10 8.30 8.31 15.07
N GLU A 11 7.45 8.50 16.09
CA GLU A 11 6.65 7.42 16.67
C GLU A 11 5.71 6.78 15.63
N TYR A 12 5.04 7.59 14.82
CA TYR A 12 4.16 7.09 13.76
C TYR A 12 4.95 6.35 12.65
N CYS A 13 6.16 6.83 12.36
CA CYS A 13 7.05 6.20 11.38
C CYS A 13 7.59 4.86 11.89
N ASN A 14 7.98 4.77 13.16
CA ASN A 14 8.35 3.52 13.85
C ASN A 14 7.20 2.52 13.78
N TYR A 15 6.00 2.94 14.19
CA TYR A 15 4.78 2.13 14.12
C TYR A 15 4.53 1.53 12.72
N CYS A 16 4.65 2.36 11.68
CA CYS A 16 4.48 1.90 10.30
C CYS A 16 5.57 0.89 9.89
N ARG A 17 6.83 1.12 10.29
CA ARG A 17 7.93 0.20 10.02
C ARG A 17 7.72 -1.15 10.70
N ASP A 18 7.31 -1.16 11.95
CA ASP A 18 7.13 -2.38 12.73
C ASP A 18 6.02 -3.25 12.17
N ILE A 19 4.89 -2.64 11.77
CA ILE A 19 3.81 -3.34 11.06
C ILE A 19 4.35 -3.98 9.78
N LEU A 20 5.06 -3.20 8.95
CA LEU A 20 5.59 -3.68 7.68
C LEU A 20 6.59 -4.82 7.89
N GLN A 21 7.43 -4.73 8.91
CA GLN A 21 8.42 -5.75 9.23
C GLN A 21 7.77 -7.06 9.69
N ASN A 22 6.75 -7.00 10.53
CA ASN A 22 5.99 -8.19 10.95
C ASN A 22 5.33 -8.87 9.75
N VAL A 23 4.76 -8.10 8.82
CA VAL A 23 4.17 -8.66 7.60
C VAL A 23 5.22 -9.30 6.68
N ARG A 24 6.40 -8.68 6.53
CA ARG A 24 7.54 -9.28 5.79
C ARG A 24 8.00 -10.59 6.40
N ASN A 25 7.97 -10.68 7.74
CA ASN A 25 8.30 -11.89 8.48
C ASN A 25 7.16 -12.94 8.50
N GLN A 26 6.03 -12.68 7.81
CA GLN A 26 4.82 -13.50 7.82
C GLN A 26 4.14 -13.63 9.20
N GLU A 27 4.45 -12.73 10.14
CA GLU A 27 3.89 -12.70 11.49
C GLU A 27 2.60 -11.87 11.54
N LEU A 28 1.62 -12.24 10.69
CA LEU A 28 0.39 -11.46 10.47
C LEU A 28 -0.47 -11.31 11.72
N GLU A 29 -0.38 -12.26 12.66
CA GLU A 29 -1.15 -12.29 13.90
C GLU A 29 -0.70 -11.20 14.88
N LYS A 30 0.60 -10.85 14.88
CA LYS A 30 1.16 -9.80 15.77
C LYS A 30 0.73 -8.39 15.38
N VAL A 31 0.28 -8.20 14.14
CA VAL A 31 -0.11 -6.88 13.61
C VAL A 31 -1.29 -6.28 14.38
N GLU A 32 -2.24 -7.11 14.83
CA GLU A 32 -3.39 -6.66 15.63
C GLU A 32 -2.93 -6.00 16.94
N GLU A 33 -1.99 -6.64 17.63
CA GLU A 33 -1.44 -6.15 18.89
C GLU A 33 -0.68 -4.83 18.68
N LEU A 34 0.14 -4.73 17.62
CA LEU A 34 0.87 -3.50 17.28
C LEU A 34 -0.05 -2.31 16.97
N ILE A 35 -1.12 -2.55 16.20
CA ILE A 35 -2.14 -1.52 15.93
C ILE A 35 -2.76 -1.09 17.25
N THR A 36 -3.23 -2.05 18.04
CA THR A 36 -3.98 -1.76 19.26
C THR A 36 -3.12 -1.06 20.29
N SER A 37 -1.88 -1.50 20.50
CA SER A 37 -0.97 -0.93 21.49
C SER A 37 -0.56 0.49 21.13
N PHE A 38 -0.22 0.75 19.85
CA PHE A 38 0.16 2.08 19.39
C PHE A 38 -0.97 3.09 19.60
N TRP A 39 -2.18 2.81 19.12
CA TRP A 39 -3.27 3.79 19.23
C TRP A 39 -3.70 3.98 20.69
N LYS A 40 -3.71 2.93 21.52
CA LYS A 40 -4.06 3.06 22.95
C LYS A 40 -3.00 3.74 23.81
N SER A 41 -1.74 3.78 23.38
CA SER A 41 -0.66 4.42 24.15
C SER A 41 -0.60 5.94 23.98
N LEU A 42 -1.32 6.49 22.99
CA LEU A 42 -1.30 7.92 22.69
C LEU A 42 -1.99 8.73 23.79
N GLN A 43 -1.28 9.75 24.28
CA GLN A 43 -1.82 10.71 25.24
C GLN A 43 -2.84 11.67 24.60
N GLN A 44 -3.76 12.19 25.40
CA GLN A 44 -4.86 13.05 24.93
C GLN A 44 -4.36 14.31 24.19
N ASP A 45 -3.30 14.94 24.67
CA ASP A 45 -2.69 16.11 24.00
C ASP A 45 -2.18 15.74 22.60
N THR A 46 -1.58 14.57 22.44
CA THR A 46 -1.13 14.04 21.14
C THR A 46 -2.31 13.77 20.22
N VAL A 47 -3.41 13.22 20.75
CA VAL A 47 -4.64 12.99 19.98
C VAL A 47 -5.24 14.31 19.47
N MET A 48 -5.18 15.38 20.27
CA MET A 48 -5.65 16.71 19.84
C MET A 48 -4.84 17.26 18.66
N LEU A 49 -3.50 17.06 18.66
CA LEU A 49 -2.64 17.46 17.53
C LEU A 49 -3.04 16.76 16.22
N MET A 50 -3.57 15.54 16.27
CA MET A 50 -4.01 14.81 15.09
C MET A 50 -5.26 15.39 14.43
N SER A 51 -5.92 16.40 15.02
CA SER A 51 -6.97 17.15 14.35
C SER A 51 -6.41 18.20 13.38
N LEU A 52 -5.16 18.63 13.58
CA LEU A 52 -4.51 19.64 12.75
C LEU A 52 -4.31 19.13 11.31
N PRO A 53 -4.61 19.95 10.28
CA PRO A 53 -4.47 19.54 8.88
C PRO A 53 -3.08 19.02 8.51
N ASP A 54 -2.02 19.70 8.96
CA ASP A 54 -0.64 19.34 8.61
C ASP A 54 -0.23 17.98 9.20
N VAL A 55 -0.63 17.72 10.44
CA VAL A 55 -0.39 16.43 11.12
C VAL A 55 -1.18 15.32 10.43
N ARG A 56 -2.43 15.58 10.03
CA ARG A 56 -3.22 14.61 9.26
C ARG A 56 -2.62 14.33 7.89
N GLN A 57 -2.11 15.34 7.21
CA GLN A 57 -1.44 15.18 5.92
C GLN A 57 -0.18 14.34 6.06
N LEU A 58 0.64 14.61 7.08
CA LEU A 58 1.81 13.82 7.41
C LEU A 58 1.45 12.34 7.64
N PHE A 59 0.42 12.08 8.45
CA PHE A 59 -0.07 10.73 8.72
C PHE A 59 -0.55 10.06 7.43
N GLY A 60 -1.24 10.80 6.55
CA GLY A 60 -1.66 10.29 5.24
C GLY A 60 -0.47 9.89 4.34
N CYS A 61 0.63 10.65 4.36
CA CYS A 61 1.85 10.29 3.63
C CYS A 61 2.45 8.98 4.14
N TYR A 62 2.47 8.76 5.45
CA TYR A 62 2.94 7.51 6.05
C TYR A 62 1.98 6.35 5.79
N ASP A 63 0.67 6.57 5.89
CA ASP A 63 -0.36 5.56 5.58
C ASP A 63 -0.20 5.05 4.14
N MET A 64 -0.03 5.97 3.18
CA MET A 64 0.14 5.62 1.78
C MET A 64 1.39 4.74 1.58
N GLN A 65 2.50 5.08 2.23
CA GLN A 65 3.74 4.31 2.16
C GLN A 65 3.60 2.94 2.83
N LEU A 66 2.99 2.89 4.02
CA LEU A 66 2.69 1.64 4.73
C LEU A 66 1.85 0.72 3.85
N PHE A 67 0.70 1.19 3.36
CA PHE A 67 -0.21 0.36 2.58
C PHE A 67 0.39 -0.12 1.27
N LYS A 68 1.18 0.71 0.59
CA LYS A 68 1.94 0.28 -0.57
C LYS A 68 2.96 -0.81 -0.20
N GLY A 69 3.73 -0.59 0.87
CA GLY A 69 4.68 -1.58 1.37
C GLY A 69 4.02 -2.91 1.75
N LEU A 70 2.84 -2.88 2.38
CA LEU A 70 2.05 -4.06 2.71
C LEU A 70 1.57 -4.78 1.45
N GLU A 71 1.09 -4.05 0.44
CA GLU A 71 0.69 -4.64 -0.85
C GLU A 71 1.84 -5.32 -1.57
N ASP A 72 3.04 -4.77 -1.47
CA ASP A 72 4.23 -5.31 -2.13
C ASP A 72 4.87 -6.45 -1.32
N ALA A 73 4.76 -6.44 0.02
CA ALA A 73 5.24 -7.52 0.87
C ALA A 73 4.32 -8.76 0.83
N LEU A 74 3.01 -8.57 0.74
CA LEU A 74 2.02 -9.66 0.72
C LEU A 74 1.83 -10.26 -0.68
N LEU A 75 1.97 -9.46 -1.73
CA LEU A 75 1.76 -9.91 -3.10
C LEU A 75 2.57 -9.03 -4.07
N PRO A 76 3.89 -9.27 -4.18
CA PRO A 76 4.80 -8.49 -5.01
C PRO A 76 4.41 -8.57 -6.48
N ASP A 77 4.21 -9.79 -7.00
CA ASP A 77 3.77 -10.05 -8.36
C ASP A 77 2.47 -10.88 -8.36
N PHE A 78 1.51 -10.48 -9.18
CA PHE A 78 0.27 -11.24 -9.31
C PHE A 78 0.46 -12.52 -10.12
N LEU A 79 1.54 -12.64 -10.90
CA LEU A 79 1.92 -13.84 -11.64
C LEU A 79 2.69 -14.85 -10.78
N GLU A 80 3.07 -14.48 -9.55
CA GLU A 80 3.81 -15.34 -8.65
C GLU A 80 3.01 -16.60 -8.29
N ASP A 81 3.71 -17.74 -8.30
CA ASP A 81 3.11 -19.04 -7.99
C ASP A 81 2.95 -19.24 -6.48
N VAL A 82 1.93 -18.59 -5.92
CA VAL A 82 1.51 -18.74 -4.52
C VAL A 82 0.33 -19.71 -4.37
N SER A 83 0.01 -20.23 -3.19
CA SER A 83 -1.17 -21.10 -3.05
C SER A 83 -2.49 -20.29 -3.11
N ILE A 84 -3.59 -20.91 -3.55
CA ILE A 84 -4.94 -20.30 -3.46
C ILE A 84 -5.30 -20.01 -1.99
N GLN A 85 -4.86 -20.88 -1.09
CA GLN A 85 -5.06 -20.71 0.35
C GLN A 85 -4.37 -19.46 0.89
N TYR A 86 -3.14 -19.18 0.43
CA TYR A 86 -2.43 -17.94 0.75
C TYR A 86 -3.18 -16.71 0.23
N LEU A 87 -3.69 -16.73 -1.00
CA LEU A 87 -4.47 -15.60 -1.53
C LEU A 87 -5.76 -15.35 -0.72
N LYS A 88 -6.37 -16.40 -0.17
CA LYS A 88 -7.49 -16.28 0.78
C LYS A 88 -7.05 -15.66 2.10
N SER A 89 -5.92 -16.09 2.67
CA SER A 89 -5.40 -15.53 3.93
C SER A 89 -5.01 -14.06 3.78
N VAL A 90 -4.35 -13.66 2.68
CA VAL A 90 -4.03 -12.26 2.36
C VAL A 90 -5.30 -11.39 2.27
N ARG A 91 -6.35 -11.89 1.62
CA ARG A 91 -7.65 -11.18 1.58
C ARG A 91 -8.26 -11.03 2.97
N LEU A 92 -8.23 -12.10 3.78
CA LEU A 92 -8.75 -12.06 5.14
C LEU A 92 -7.95 -11.08 6.00
N PHE A 93 -6.63 -11.12 5.92
CA PHE A 93 -5.72 -10.20 6.60
C PHE A 93 -6.10 -8.74 6.30
N SER A 94 -6.28 -8.36 5.03
CA SER A 94 -6.64 -6.97 4.70
C SER A 94 -7.96 -6.52 5.31
N LYS A 95 -8.96 -7.41 5.39
CA LYS A 95 -10.24 -7.13 6.05
C LYS A 95 -10.08 -6.97 7.55
N ARG A 96 -9.29 -7.84 8.18
CA ARG A 96 -8.99 -7.79 9.62
C ARG A 96 -8.18 -6.55 9.97
N PHE A 97 -7.16 -6.20 9.18
CA PHE A 97 -6.39 -4.96 9.34
C PHE A 97 -7.30 -3.73 9.40
N LYS A 98 -8.25 -3.62 8.46
CA LYS A 98 -9.25 -2.55 8.47
C LYS A 98 -10.06 -2.55 9.78
N LEU A 99 -10.51 -3.71 10.22
CA LEU A 99 -11.28 -3.82 11.46
C LEU A 99 -10.45 -3.39 12.68
N TRP A 100 -9.25 -3.95 12.84
CA TRP A 100 -8.32 -3.64 13.93
C TRP A 100 -8.02 -2.15 14.02
N LEU A 101 -7.73 -1.51 12.87
CA LEU A 101 -7.46 -0.08 12.83
C LEU A 101 -8.68 0.75 13.25
N LEU A 102 -9.88 0.42 12.78
CA LEU A 102 -11.09 1.17 13.14
C LEU A 102 -11.48 0.99 14.60
N SER A 103 -11.34 -0.23 15.13
CA SER A 103 -11.57 -0.51 16.55
C SER A 103 -10.56 0.22 17.44
N ALA A 104 -9.29 0.28 17.04
CA ALA A 104 -8.26 0.99 17.79
C ALA A 104 -8.44 2.52 17.78
N LEU A 105 -9.13 3.05 16.78
CA LEU A 105 -9.45 4.47 16.63
C LEU A 105 -10.79 4.88 17.26
N GLU A 106 -11.49 3.97 17.94
CA GLU A 106 -12.72 4.31 18.63
C GLU A 106 -12.44 5.39 19.70
N GLY A 107 -13.24 6.47 19.71
CA GLY A 107 -13.03 7.63 20.59
C GLY A 107 -12.04 8.69 20.07
N PHE A 108 -11.35 8.46 18.95
CA PHE A 108 -10.48 9.47 18.32
C PHE A 108 -11.28 10.53 17.54
N PRO A 109 -10.69 11.69 17.22
CA PRO A 109 -11.36 12.71 16.40
C PRO A 109 -11.92 12.14 15.09
N ALA A 110 -13.21 12.40 14.82
CA ALA A 110 -13.91 11.83 13.67
C ALA A 110 -13.21 12.12 12.33
N ILE A 111 -12.59 13.30 12.19
CA ILE A 111 -11.87 13.69 10.97
C ILE A 111 -10.63 12.82 10.71
N LEU A 112 -9.95 12.37 11.77
CA LEU A 112 -8.85 11.41 11.67
C LEU A 112 -9.40 10.04 11.25
N GLN A 113 -10.47 9.57 11.91
CA GLN A 113 -11.10 8.28 11.59
C GLN A 113 -11.53 8.21 10.12
N ILE A 114 -12.15 9.27 9.59
CA ILE A 114 -12.57 9.36 8.18
C ILE A 114 -11.37 9.26 7.25
N SER A 115 -10.28 9.98 7.56
CA SER A 115 -9.05 9.94 6.77
C SER A 115 -8.43 8.54 6.74
N LYS A 116 -8.30 7.89 7.90
CA LYS A 116 -7.76 6.52 8.03
C LYS A 116 -8.65 5.50 7.32
N LEU A 117 -9.98 5.62 7.48
CA LEU A 117 -10.96 4.77 6.82
C LEU A 117 -10.84 4.83 5.29
N LYS A 118 -10.63 6.03 4.73
CA LYS A 118 -10.46 6.23 3.29
C LYS A 118 -9.23 5.48 2.78
N GLU A 119 -8.08 5.68 3.42
CA GLU A 119 -6.81 5.08 3.01
C GLU A 119 -6.83 3.55 3.14
N VAL A 120 -7.27 3.02 4.30
CA VAL A 120 -7.35 1.57 4.52
C VAL A 120 -8.37 0.89 3.60
N THR A 121 -9.47 1.57 3.25
CA THR A 121 -10.43 1.05 2.26
C THR A 121 -9.82 1.01 0.86
N GLY A 122 -8.97 1.98 0.51
CA GLY A 122 -8.17 1.96 -0.72
C GLY A 122 -7.25 0.74 -0.78
N PHE A 123 -6.49 0.51 0.28
CA PHE A 123 -5.62 -0.65 0.46
C PHE A 123 -6.37 -1.98 0.25
N VAL A 124 -7.46 -2.20 0.98
CA VAL A 124 -8.28 -3.42 0.87
C VAL A 124 -8.77 -3.64 -0.57
N LYS A 125 -9.21 -2.57 -1.25
CA LYS A 125 -9.67 -2.65 -2.64
C LYS A 125 -8.53 -3.03 -3.60
N ARG A 126 -7.34 -2.43 -3.44
CA ARG A 126 -6.18 -2.73 -4.29
C ARG A 126 -5.67 -4.16 -4.08
N LEU A 127 -5.54 -4.61 -2.84
CA LEU A 127 -5.09 -5.97 -2.54
C LEU A 127 -6.12 -7.03 -2.98
N ARG A 128 -7.42 -6.77 -2.81
CA ARG A 128 -8.49 -7.62 -3.36
C ARG A 128 -8.37 -7.76 -4.89
N ARG A 129 -8.03 -6.69 -5.58
CA ARG A 129 -7.81 -6.70 -7.03
C ARG A 129 -6.57 -7.53 -7.38
N LYS A 130 -5.41 -7.28 -6.76
CA LYS A 130 -4.18 -8.07 -7.01
C LYS A 130 -4.45 -9.57 -6.82
N THR A 131 -5.02 -9.96 -5.68
CA THR A 131 -5.36 -11.37 -5.39
C THR A 131 -6.38 -11.97 -6.37
N TYR A 132 -7.31 -11.18 -6.93
CA TYR A 132 -8.21 -11.65 -7.99
C TYR A 132 -7.48 -11.93 -9.29
N LEU A 133 -6.54 -11.07 -9.66
CA LEU A 133 -5.70 -11.27 -10.84
C LEU A 133 -4.83 -12.52 -10.71
N SER A 134 -4.26 -12.76 -9.52
CA SER A 134 -3.48 -13.98 -9.25
C SER A 134 -4.31 -15.26 -9.37
N ASN A 135 -5.55 -15.26 -8.87
CA ASN A 135 -6.45 -16.40 -9.07
C ASN A 135 -6.76 -16.61 -10.55
N MET A 136 -7.08 -15.54 -11.29
CA MET A 136 -7.41 -15.61 -12.71
C MET A 136 -6.25 -16.18 -13.54
N ALA A 137 -5.02 -15.74 -13.27
CA ALA A 137 -3.82 -16.24 -13.93
C ALA A 137 -3.64 -17.76 -13.71
N LYS A 138 -3.88 -18.24 -12.49
CA LYS A 138 -3.79 -19.67 -12.14
C LYS A 138 -4.87 -20.53 -12.77
N GLU A 139 -6.08 -19.99 -12.89
CA GLU A 139 -7.20 -20.69 -13.51
C GLU A 139 -7.11 -20.69 -15.05
N GLY A 140 -6.00 -20.21 -15.65
CA GLY A 140 -5.80 -20.15 -17.10
C GLY A 140 -6.80 -19.25 -17.82
N ARG A 141 -7.54 -18.42 -17.08
CA ARG A 141 -8.61 -17.60 -17.66
C ARG A 141 -8.03 -16.29 -18.22
N PRO A 142 -8.40 -15.90 -19.45
CA PRO A 142 -7.88 -14.68 -20.05
C PRO A 142 -8.17 -13.45 -19.19
N PHE A 143 -7.12 -12.69 -18.87
CA PHE A 143 -7.24 -11.42 -18.16
C PHE A 143 -7.70 -10.32 -19.12
N HIS A 144 -8.90 -9.76 -18.86
CA HIS A 144 -9.42 -8.62 -19.61
C HIS A 144 -9.19 -7.30 -18.85
N PRO A 145 -8.16 -6.51 -19.19
CA PRO A 145 -7.86 -5.25 -18.50
C PRO A 145 -8.98 -4.22 -18.69
N THR A 146 -9.20 -3.40 -17.65
CA THR A 146 -10.22 -2.34 -17.69
C THR A 146 -9.89 -1.29 -18.75
N ARG A 147 -10.88 -0.51 -19.23
CA ARG A 147 -10.66 0.56 -20.24
C ARG A 147 -9.52 1.51 -19.84
N LYS A 148 -9.46 1.93 -18.57
CA LYS A 148 -8.37 2.77 -18.03
C LYS A 148 -7.01 2.08 -18.05
N GLN A 149 -6.95 0.78 -17.75
CA GLN A 149 -5.70 0.02 -17.81
C GLN A 149 -5.23 -0.23 -19.24
N ARG A 150 -6.17 -0.47 -20.18
CA ARG A 150 -5.85 -0.55 -21.62
C ARG A 150 -5.27 0.77 -22.13
N ALA A 151 -5.87 1.90 -21.76
CA ALA A 151 -5.37 3.22 -22.11
C ALA A 151 -3.98 3.49 -21.52
N ALA A 152 -3.75 3.15 -20.24
CA ALA A 152 -2.45 3.31 -19.59
C ALA A 152 -1.36 2.41 -20.21
N ARG A 153 -1.68 1.14 -20.53
CA ARG A 153 -0.75 0.22 -21.22
C ARG A 153 -0.44 0.69 -22.64
N ALA A 154 -1.44 1.19 -23.37
CA ALA A 154 -1.25 1.74 -24.70
C ALA A 154 -0.35 3.00 -24.67
N ALA A 155 -0.56 3.90 -23.71
CA ALA A 155 0.28 5.08 -23.51
C ALA A 155 1.73 4.73 -23.16
N LEU A 156 1.94 3.77 -22.25
CA LEU A 156 3.26 3.23 -21.92
C LEU A 156 3.92 2.56 -23.14
N TRP A 157 3.18 1.76 -23.91
CA TRP A 157 3.71 1.10 -25.10
C TRP A 157 4.09 2.11 -26.20
N SER A 158 3.32 3.18 -26.38
CA SER A 158 3.66 4.26 -27.32
C SER A 158 4.90 5.04 -26.90
N MET A 159 5.13 5.23 -25.60
CA MET A 159 6.34 5.88 -25.10
C MET A 159 7.58 5.02 -25.38
N VAL A 160 7.49 3.70 -25.18
CA VAL A 160 8.58 2.75 -25.45
C VAL A 160 8.91 2.63 -26.95
N GLN A 161 7.92 2.80 -27.83
CA GLN A 161 8.17 2.81 -29.28
C GLN A 161 8.75 4.14 -29.79
N CYS A 162 8.50 5.25 -29.10
CA CYS A 162 9.07 6.55 -29.43
C CYS A 162 10.58 6.62 -29.15
N GLU A 163 11.12 5.80 -28.24
CA GLU A 163 12.55 5.78 -27.89
C GLU A 163 13.44 4.94 -28.83
N LYS A 164 12.86 4.14 -29.75
CA LYS A 164 13.64 3.23 -30.61
C LYS A 164 14.10 3.73 -32.00
N PRO A 165 13.65 4.86 -32.60
CA PRO A 165 14.15 5.24 -33.92
C PRO A 165 15.59 5.78 -33.88
N THR A 166 16.03 6.35 -32.75
CA THR A 166 17.28 7.13 -32.70
C THR A 166 18.53 6.25 -32.62
N LEU A 167 18.45 5.04 -32.06
CA LEU A 167 19.59 4.11 -31.98
C LEU A 167 19.78 3.27 -33.25
N ALA A 168 18.74 3.12 -34.09
CA ALA A 168 18.84 2.37 -35.34
C ALA A 168 19.60 3.12 -36.45
N LEU A 169 19.74 4.44 -36.33
CA LEU A 169 20.54 5.27 -37.26
C LEU A 169 22.01 5.36 -36.85
N ALA A 170 22.35 5.17 -35.57
CA ALA A 170 23.73 5.24 -35.08
C ALA A 170 24.58 3.98 -35.40
N LEU A 171 23.94 2.82 -35.62
CA LEU A 171 24.63 1.56 -35.89
C LEU A 171 24.78 1.22 -37.38
N LYS A 172 24.25 2.04 -38.29
CA LYS A 172 24.46 1.90 -39.74
C LYS A 172 25.64 2.72 -40.29
N GLY A 173 26.34 3.47 -39.43
CA GLY A 173 27.43 4.38 -39.83
C GLY A 173 28.87 3.86 -39.69
N SER A 174 29.10 2.66 -39.13
CA SER A 174 30.46 2.19 -38.78
C SER A 174 30.87 0.89 -39.47
N SER A 175 30.58 0.75 -40.76
CA SER A 175 31.05 -0.39 -41.56
C SER A 175 31.43 0.04 -42.97
N HIS A 176 32.25 1.07 -43.09
CA HIS A 176 33.09 1.32 -44.26
C HIS A 176 34.33 2.12 -43.82
N LEU A 177 35.38 1.39 -43.50
CA LEU A 177 36.80 1.69 -43.75
C LEU A 177 37.62 0.44 -43.40
#